data_AF-A0A972QCI7-F1
#
_entry.id   AF-A0A972QCI7-F1
#
_cell.length_a   1.000
_cell.length_b   1.000
_cell.length_c   1.000
_cell.angle_alpha   90.00
_cell.angle_beta   90.00
_cell.angle_gamma   90.00
#
_symmetry.space_group_name_H-M   'P 1'
#
loop_
_entity.id
_entity.type
_entity.pdbx_description
1 polymer ?
#
loop_
_entity_poly.entity_id
_entity_poly.type
_entity_poly.pdbx_seq_one_letter_code
_entity_poly.pdbx_strand_id
1 'polypeptide(L)'
;MNFIILIDDKYLHILMQTINSMNNIEKFTCPHCGGELKKWAPPPAANWGLDYHLVCFNDECPYFVKGWTQMEEKFQQRASYRYRQNPKTGIAGPLPAWSKDAHKDRIIE
;
A
#
# COMPACT_ATOMS: atom_id res chain seq x y z
N MET A 1 -17.68 -1.53 41.79
CA MET A 1 -18.28 -2.86 41.59
C MET A 1 -17.60 -3.46 40.36
N ASN A 2 -16.57 -4.28 40.58
CA ASN A 2 -15.72 -4.83 39.53
C ASN A 2 -16.42 -6.03 38.88
N PHE A 3 -16.84 -5.88 37.62
CA PHE A 3 -17.18 -7.01 36.76
C PHE A 3 -15.89 -7.58 36.17
N ILE A 4 -15.17 -8.39 36.96
CA ILE A 4 -14.14 -9.28 36.42
C ILE A 4 -14.90 -10.50 35.91
N ILE A 5 -15.03 -10.59 34.59
CA ILE A 5 -15.63 -11.73 33.90
C ILE A 5 -14.76 -12.95 34.21
N LEU A 6 -15.31 -13.93 34.93
CA LEU A 6 -14.79 -15.30 35.02
C LEU A 6 -14.94 -15.93 33.62
N ILE A 7 -13.98 -15.68 32.73
CA ILE A 7 -13.87 -16.42 31.47
C ILE A 7 -13.16 -17.73 31.78
N ASP A 8 -13.91 -18.82 31.72
CA ASP A 8 -13.42 -20.20 31.88
C ASP A 8 -12.30 -20.48 30.85
N ASP A 9 -11.24 -21.19 31.25
CA ASP A 9 -10.01 -21.44 30.45
C ASP A 9 -10.31 -22.05 29.07
N LYS A 10 -11.45 -22.75 28.96
CA LYS A 10 -11.99 -23.33 27.72
C LYS A 10 -12.34 -22.30 26.65
N TYR A 11 -12.71 -21.07 27.02
CA TYR A 11 -13.08 -20.00 26.09
C TYR A 11 -11.91 -19.06 25.80
N LEU A 12 -10.84 -19.08 26.60
CA LEU A 12 -9.66 -18.25 26.40
C LEU A 12 -8.98 -18.55 25.06
N HIS A 13 -8.83 -19.84 24.72
CA HIS A 13 -8.28 -20.26 23.42
C HIS A 13 -9.12 -19.79 22.22
N ILE A 14 -10.45 -19.81 22.36
CA ILE A 14 -11.37 -19.34 21.31
C ILE A 14 -11.25 -17.82 21.17
N LEU A 15 -11.24 -17.08 22.29
CA LEU A 15 -11.06 -15.63 22.30
C LEU A 15 -9.73 -15.22 21.66
N MET A 16 -8.63 -15.93 21.98
CA MET A 16 -7.31 -15.68 21.40
C MET A 16 -7.27 -15.99 19.90
N GLN A 17 -7.91 -17.06 19.43
CA GLN A 17 -8.04 -17.36 17.99
C GLN A 17 -8.84 -16.28 17.26
N THR A 18 -9.94 -15.82 17.84
CA THR A 18 -10.75 -14.73 17.27
C THR A 18 -9.99 -13.41 17.26
N ILE A 19 -9.29 -13.05 18.34
CA ILE A 19 -8.45 -11.84 18.41
C ILE A 19 -7.29 -11.89 17.40
N ASN A 20 -6.64 -13.05 17.24
CA ASN A 20 -5.58 -13.23 16.25
C ASN A 20 -6.11 -13.13 14.81
N SER A 21 -7.34 -13.60 14.56
CA SER A 21 -8.02 -13.46 13.27
C SER A 21 -8.48 -12.03 12.99
N MET A 22 -8.87 -11.27 14.03
CA MET A 22 -9.27 -9.85 13.91
C MET A 22 -8.09 -8.88 13.73
N ASN A 23 -6.86 -9.29 14.06
CA ASN A 23 -5.66 -8.46 13.97
C ASN A 23 -4.77 -8.74 12.75
N ASN A 24 -5.27 -9.50 11.78
CA ASN A 24 -4.54 -9.78 10.54
C ASN A 24 -4.65 -8.57 9.59
N ILE A 25 -3.99 -7.47 9.97
CA ILE A 25 -3.77 -6.34 9.06
C ILE A 25 -2.85 -6.87 7.98
N GLU A 26 -3.39 -7.19 6.80
CA GLU A 26 -2.60 -7.56 5.63
C GLU A 26 -1.64 -6.41 5.31
N LYS A 27 -0.40 -6.53 5.79
CA LYS A 27 0.67 -5.58 5.52
C LYS A 27 1.21 -5.86 4.12
N PHE A 28 0.69 -5.11 3.16
CA PHE A 28 1.22 -5.14 1.80
C PHE A 28 2.57 -4.41 1.75
N THR A 29 3.58 -5.08 1.22
CA THR A 29 4.95 -4.55 1.09
C THR A 29 5.35 -4.38 -0.37
N CYS A 30 6.16 -3.37 -0.65
CA CYS A 30 6.70 -3.14 -1.97
C CYS A 30 7.73 -4.22 -2.33
N PRO A 31 7.61 -4.90 -3.48
CA PRO A 31 8.57 -5.95 -3.86
C PRO A 31 9.97 -5.42 -4.19
N HIS A 32 10.13 -4.10 -4.33
CA HIS A 32 11.40 -3.48 -4.72
C HIS A 32 12.22 -2.95 -3.54
N CYS A 33 11.58 -2.62 -2.42
CA CYS A 33 12.27 -2.05 -1.24
C CYS A 33 11.79 -2.62 0.10
N GLY A 34 10.78 -3.49 0.12
CA GLY A 34 10.18 -4.02 1.34
C GLY A 34 9.35 -3.02 2.16
N GLY A 35 9.32 -1.75 1.77
CA GLY A 35 8.55 -0.71 2.45
C GLY A 35 7.04 -0.94 2.37
N GLU A 36 6.32 -0.45 3.37
CA GLU A 36 4.85 -0.54 3.45
C GLU A 36 4.18 0.20 2.27
N LEU A 37 3.16 -0.42 1.68
CA LEU A 37 2.32 0.22 0.68
C LEU A 37 1.23 1.03 1.36
N LYS A 38 0.98 2.23 0.83
CA LYS A 38 -0.10 3.09 1.31
C LYS A 38 -1.29 2.99 0.37
N LYS A 39 -2.50 3.14 0.92
CA LYS A 39 -3.70 3.32 0.10
C LYS A 39 -3.62 4.69 -0.57
N TRP A 40 -3.91 4.71 -1.86
CA TRP A 40 -3.96 5.91 -2.68
C TRP A 40 -5.25 5.90 -3.49
N ALA A 41 -6.04 6.97 -3.37
CA ALA A 41 -7.29 7.13 -4.09
C ALA A 41 -7.02 7.83 -5.44
N PRO A 42 -7.13 7.16 -6.60
CA PRO A 42 -6.94 7.83 -7.88
C PRO A 42 -8.05 8.84 -8.16
N PRO A 43 -7.83 9.83 -9.06
CA PRO A 43 -8.91 10.69 -9.55
C PRO A 43 -10.12 9.87 -9.99
N PRO A 44 -11.37 10.34 -9.77
CA PRO A 44 -12.56 9.59 -10.19
C PRO A 44 -12.51 9.14 -11.66
N ALA A 45 -11.97 9.99 -12.55
CA ALA A 45 -11.80 9.68 -13.97
C ALA A 45 -10.73 8.60 -14.28
N ALA A 46 -9.88 8.24 -13.31
CA ALA A 46 -8.75 7.33 -13.47
C ALA A 46 -8.70 6.26 -12.35
N ASN A 47 -9.84 5.97 -11.72
CA ASN A 47 -9.92 5.06 -10.59
C ASN A 47 -9.88 3.57 -10.98
N TRP A 48 -10.11 3.28 -12.27
CA TRP A 48 -10.15 1.93 -12.83
C TRP A 48 -11.11 1.00 -12.07
N GLY A 49 -12.24 1.54 -11.63
CA GLY A 49 -13.28 0.80 -10.90
C GLY A 49 -12.95 0.47 -9.45
N LEU A 50 -11.92 1.10 -8.87
CA LEU A 50 -11.52 0.91 -7.48
C LEU A 50 -11.45 2.22 -6.71
N ASP A 51 -11.84 2.18 -5.45
CA ASP A 51 -11.73 3.34 -4.55
C ASP A 51 -10.28 3.68 -4.21
N TYR A 52 -9.42 2.66 -4.15
CA TYR A 52 -7.99 2.84 -3.90
C TYR A 52 -7.12 1.77 -4.57
N HIS A 53 -5.86 2.12 -4.76
CA HIS A 53 -4.78 1.20 -5.09
C HIS A 53 -3.72 1.26 -4.00
N LEU A 54 -2.89 0.23 -3.90
CA LEU A 54 -1.75 0.19 -2.98
C LEU A 54 -0.53 0.75 -3.72
N VAL A 55 0.16 1.73 -3.15
CA VAL A 55 1.27 2.43 -3.81
C VAL A 55 2.47 2.57 -2.88
N CYS A 56 3.67 2.37 -3.43
CA CYS A 56 4.92 2.59 -2.71
C CYS A 56 5.33 4.08 -2.78
N PHE A 57 5.31 4.74 -1.64
CA PHE A 57 5.72 6.15 -1.49
C PHE A 57 7.10 6.33 -0.85
N ASN A 58 7.91 5.27 -0.76
CA ASN A 58 9.31 5.39 -0.35
C ASN A 58 10.11 6.08 -1.47
N ASP A 59 10.60 7.31 -1.21
CA ASP A 59 11.36 8.12 -2.18
C ASP A 59 12.77 7.57 -2.45
N GLU A 60 13.23 6.63 -1.63
CA GLU A 60 14.50 5.90 -1.79
C GLU A 60 14.29 4.51 -2.41
N CYS A 61 13.05 4.17 -2.80
CA CYS A 61 12.76 2.89 -3.44
C CYS A 61 13.58 2.74 -4.73
N PRO A 62 14.38 1.66 -4.90
CA PRO A 62 15.22 1.48 -6.08
C PRO A 62 14.44 1.52 -7.40
N TYR A 63 13.18 1.07 -7.39
CA TYR A 63 12.30 1.14 -8.56
C TYR A 63 11.96 2.57 -8.95
N PHE A 64 11.65 3.42 -7.97
CA PHE A 64 11.36 4.84 -8.19
C PHE A 64 12.61 5.65 -8.54
N VAL A 65 13.73 5.41 -7.85
CA VAL A 65 15.00 6.12 -8.13
C VAL A 65 15.50 5.79 -9.54
N LYS A 66 15.54 4.51 -9.93
CA LYS A 66 15.96 4.08 -11.27
C LYS A 66 15.01 4.57 -12.36
N GLY A 67 13.73 4.75 -12.05
CA GLY A 67 12.73 5.22 -13.01
C GLY A 67 13.06 6.59 -13.60
N TRP A 68 13.67 7.51 -12.83
CA TRP A 68 14.09 8.82 -13.32
C TRP A 68 15.10 8.71 -14.47
N THR A 69 16.17 7.95 -14.25
CA THR A 69 17.20 7.70 -15.27
C THR A 69 16.63 6.97 -16.47
N GLN A 70 15.79 5.94 -16.26
CA GLN A 70 15.22 5.17 -17.36
C GLN A 70 14.31 6.00 -18.27
N MET A 71 13.47 6.87 -17.69
CA MET A 71 12.57 7.74 -18.46
C MET A 71 13.35 8.82 -19.22
N GLU A 72 14.41 9.35 -18.62
CA GLU A 72 15.29 10.32 -19.27
C GLU A 72 16.06 9.69 -20.43
N GLU A 73 16.72 8.56 -20.23
CA GLU A 73 17.55 7.91 -21.25
C GLU A 73 16.74 7.38 -22.45
N LYS A 74 15.57 6.78 -22.19
CA LYS A 74 14.79 6.11 -23.25
C LYS A 74 13.79 7.02 -23.95
N PHE A 75 13.27 8.01 -23.23
CA PHE A 75 12.13 8.81 -23.69
C PHE A 75 12.36 10.32 -23.57
N GLN A 76 13.53 10.76 -23.08
CA GLN A 76 13.85 12.17 -22.83
C GLN A 76 12.79 12.85 -21.93
N GLN A 77 12.21 12.09 -21.00
CA GLN A 77 11.19 12.59 -20.07
C GLN A 77 11.76 12.68 -18.66
N ARG A 78 11.66 13.87 -18.05
CA ARG A 78 12.01 14.08 -16.65
C ARG A 78 10.86 13.66 -15.73
N ALA A 79 10.61 12.35 -15.69
CA ALA A 79 9.58 11.71 -14.88
C ALA A 79 10.11 10.39 -14.33
N SER A 80 9.40 9.81 -13.37
CA SER A 80 9.63 8.44 -12.90
C SER A 80 8.29 7.73 -12.77
N TYR A 81 8.27 6.58 -12.10
CA TYR A 81 7.10 5.80 -11.81
C TYR A 81 7.25 5.09 -10.46
N ARG A 82 6.15 4.99 -9.72
CA ARG A 82 6.05 4.29 -8.43
C ARG A 82 5.42 2.92 -8.63
N TYR A 83 5.75 1.96 -7.76
CA TYR A 83 5.07 0.68 -7.75
C TYR A 83 3.62 0.87 -7.27
N ARG A 84 2.66 0.35 -8.04
CA ARG A 84 1.23 0.34 -7.72
C ARG A 84 0.67 -1.06 -7.89
N GLN A 85 -0.28 -1.42 -7.04
CA GLN A 85 -0.97 -2.71 -7.07
C GLN A 85 -2.46 -2.55 -6.82
N ASN A 86 -3.26 -3.30 -7.58
CA ASN A 86 -4.68 -3.49 -7.32
C ASN A 86 -4.84 -4.38 -6.07
N PRO A 87 -5.48 -3.90 -4.99
CA PRO A 87 -5.59 -4.66 -3.74
C PRO A 87 -6.48 -5.91 -3.85
N LYS A 88 -7.39 -5.97 -4.82
CA LYS A 88 -8.32 -7.09 -5.00
C LYS A 88 -7.77 -8.19 -5.89
N THR A 89 -7.08 -7.82 -6.97
CA THR A 89 -6.61 -8.77 -7.99
C THR A 89 -5.10 -9.03 -7.91
N GLY A 90 -4.36 -8.22 -7.16
CA GLY A 90 -2.91 -8.27 -7.11
C GLY A 90 -2.21 -7.77 -8.38
N ILE A 91 -2.94 -7.38 -9.42
CA ILE A 91 -2.35 -6.84 -10.66
C ILE A 91 -1.54 -5.59 -10.33
N ALA A 92 -0.26 -5.63 -10.65
CA ALA A 92 0.69 -4.56 -10.38
C ALA A 92 1.12 -3.83 -11.65
N GLY A 93 1.61 -2.60 -11.50
CA GLY A 93 2.14 -1.81 -12.60
C GLY A 93 2.73 -0.48 -12.15
N PRO A 94 3.36 0.26 -13.08
CA PRO A 94 3.89 1.58 -12.80
C PRO A 94 2.76 2.60 -12.62
N LEU A 95 2.90 3.47 -11.61
CA LEU A 95 2.16 4.72 -11.47
C LEU A 95 3.09 5.88 -11.84
N PRO A 96 2.87 6.58 -12.97
CA PRO A 96 3.73 7.69 -13.40
C PRO A 96 3.81 8.79 -12.34
N ALA A 97 5.01 9.35 -12.11
CA ALA A 97 5.28 10.38 -11.11
C ALA A 97 6.15 11.49 -11.74
N TRP A 98 5.63 12.72 -11.76
CA TRP A 98 6.35 13.88 -12.31
C TRP A 98 7.23 14.61 -11.28
N SER A 99 7.13 14.23 -10.00
CA SER A 99 7.97 14.74 -8.91
C SER A 99 8.01 13.74 -7.76
N LYS A 100 8.84 13.99 -6.73
CA LYS A 100 8.79 13.22 -5.48
C LYS A 100 7.43 13.35 -4.79
N ASP A 101 6.74 14.47 -4.93
CA ASP A 101 5.48 14.71 -4.23
C ASP A 101 4.24 14.33 -5.04
N ALA A 102 4.42 13.92 -6.30
CA ALA A 102 3.34 13.42 -7.13
C ALA A 102 2.55 12.32 -6.39
N HIS A 103 1.23 12.51 -6.34
CA HIS A 103 0.21 11.64 -5.73
C HIS A 103 0.15 11.60 -4.21
N LYS A 104 1.09 12.24 -3.48
CA LYS A 104 1.10 12.20 -2.01
C LYS A 104 -0.10 12.91 -1.38
N ASP A 105 -0.69 13.88 -2.08
CA ASP A 105 -1.89 14.62 -1.69
C ASP A 105 -3.18 13.75 -1.67
N ARG A 106 -3.10 12.52 -2.18
CA ARG A 106 -4.25 11.59 -2.31
C ARG A 106 -4.03 10.27 -1.58
N ILE A 107 -3.07 10.25 -0.66
CA ILE A 107 -2.90 9.14 0.28
C ILE A 107 -4.08 9.16 1.26
N ILE A 108 -4.64 8.00 1.54
CA ILE A 108 -5.78 7.82 2.46
C ILE A 108 -5.41 6.83 3.58
N GLU A 109 -6.07 6.96 4.74
CA GLU A 109 -5.90 6.09 5.91
C GLU A 109 -6.89 4.90 5.87
#